data_AF-A0A369B0K2-F1
#
_entry.id   AF-A0A369B0K2-F1
#
_cell.length_a   1.000
_cell.length_b   1.000
_cell.length_c   1.000
_cell.angle_alpha   90.00
_cell.angle_beta   90.00
_cell.angle_gamma   90.00
#
_symmetry.space_group_name_H-M   'P 1'
#
loop_
_entity.id
_entity.type
_entity.pdbx_description
1 polymer ?
#
loop_
_entity_poly.entity_id
_entity_poly.type
_entity_poly.pdbx_seq_one_letter_code
_entity_poly.pdbx_strand_id
1 'polypeptide(L)'
;MKKFLSVLLVFVVLLSGSTCFASDTVNFLPYDEGIPAEKDLGIVAPEPYYKEPPTTLFSFASDSFNNGPTFKGMSGTSTFVSNAEVELMVDLNNDSYGGTVKFLSQLNLKAEAYDHQVFQIGPQYLHVWKVYCEMTFTHVNPSLNTPLLSIGFKEGVLTSWSPNFYSVGETMTLQNSQSADPSIYMTPVELKAIGLTPSNVNTSKDVAFTFTNVRTLADNGNPGGLVNIDNRGCFKDDWKSEGSFSASGCNEKF
;
A
#
# COMPACT_ATOMS: atom_id res chain seq x y z
N MET A 1 -25.17 -11.26 -18.59
CA MET A 1 -24.07 -10.28 -18.71
C MET A 1 -23.27 -10.01 -17.41
N LYS A 2 -23.59 -10.60 -16.24
CA LYS A 2 -22.83 -10.38 -15.00
C LYS A 2 -21.53 -11.20 -14.83
N LYS A 3 -21.36 -12.30 -15.58
CA LYS A 3 -20.19 -13.19 -15.45
C LYS A 3 -18.92 -12.67 -16.13
N PHE A 4 -19.04 -11.78 -17.12
CA PHE A 4 -17.88 -11.24 -17.85
C PHE A 4 -17.15 -10.13 -17.08
N LEU A 5 -17.87 -9.36 -16.25
CA LEU A 5 -17.27 -8.28 -15.47
C LEU A 5 -16.37 -8.80 -14.33
N SER A 6 -16.70 -9.97 -13.78
CA SER A 6 -15.95 -10.58 -12.66
C SER A 6 -14.60 -11.17 -13.09
N VAL A 7 -14.48 -11.65 -14.34
CA VAL A 7 -13.22 -12.21 -14.86
C VAL A 7 -12.23 -11.08 -15.20
N LEU A 8 -12.73 -9.94 -15.69
CA LEU A 8 -11.90 -8.77 -15.98
C LEU A 8 -11.27 -8.19 -14.70
N LEU A 9 -12.03 -8.14 -13.60
CA LEU A 9 -11.53 -7.67 -12.30
C LEU A 9 -10.41 -8.58 -11.74
N VAL A 10 -10.56 -9.90 -11.89
CA VAL A 10 -9.53 -10.88 -11.47
C VAL A 10 -8.24 -10.74 -12.28
N PHE A 11 -8.32 -10.44 -13.58
CA PHE A 11 -7.13 -10.18 -14.40
C PHE A 11 -6.43 -8.87 -14.03
N VAL A 12 -7.17 -7.82 -13.68
CA VAL A 12 -6.58 -6.53 -13.24
C VAL A 12 -5.85 -6.70 -11.90
N VAL A 13 -6.39 -7.47 -10.96
CA VAL A 13 -5.75 -7.76 -9.67
C VAL A 13 -4.52 -8.68 -9.81
N LEU A 14 -4.52 -9.60 -10.77
CA LEU A 14 -3.35 -10.47 -11.01
C LEU A 14 -2.21 -9.76 -11.76
N LEU A 15 -2.50 -8.70 -12.53
CA LEU A 15 -1.49 -7.92 -13.26
C LEU A 15 -0.87 -6.80 -12.42
N SER A 16 -1.51 -6.36 -11.32
CA SER A 16 -0.92 -5.38 -10.39
C SER A 16 0.01 -6.00 -9.34
N GLY A 17 0.12 -7.34 -9.30
CA GLY A 17 0.90 -8.09 -8.31
C GLY A 17 2.34 -8.43 -8.71
N SER A 18 2.95 -7.76 -9.70
CA SER A 18 4.26 -8.15 -10.23
C SER A 18 5.18 -6.97 -10.54
N THR A 19 5.69 -6.29 -9.51
CA THR A 19 7.03 -5.69 -9.53
C THR A 19 7.56 -5.59 -8.09
N CYS A 20 8.02 -6.71 -7.53
CA CYS A 20 9.01 -6.68 -6.46
C CYS A 20 10.37 -6.98 -7.07
N PHE A 21 11.31 -6.05 -6.89
CA PHE A 21 12.76 -6.20 -7.11
C PHE A 21 13.20 -6.87 -8.43
N ALA A 22 13.28 -6.09 -9.50
CA ALA A 22 14.32 -6.31 -10.51
C ALA A 22 15.36 -5.20 -10.31
N SER A 23 16.54 -5.57 -9.81
CA SER A 23 17.69 -4.69 -9.86
C SER A 23 18.01 -4.40 -11.32
N ASP A 24 18.10 -3.13 -11.69
CA ASP A 24 18.62 -2.72 -12.99
C ASP A 24 20.04 -3.27 -13.16
N THR A 25 20.17 -4.36 -13.92
CA THR A 25 21.44 -4.76 -14.49
C THR A 25 21.68 -3.81 -15.65
N VAL A 26 22.52 -2.82 -15.40
CA VAL A 26 23.03 -1.89 -16.42
C VAL A 26 23.69 -2.70 -17.51
N ASN A 27 23.01 -2.85 -18.65
CA ASN A 27 23.62 -3.35 -19.88
C ASN A 27 24.60 -2.29 -20.38
N PHE A 28 25.89 -2.48 -20.07
CA PHE A 28 26.97 -1.78 -20.77
C PHE A 28 26.93 -2.20 -22.25
N LEU A 29 26.41 -1.32 -23.11
CA LEU A 29 26.68 -1.44 -24.54
C LEU A 29 28.18 -1.12 -24.76
N PRO A 30 28.91 -1.96 -25.53
CA PRO A 30 30.28 -1.64 -25.87
C PRO A 30 30.31 -0.41 -26.76
N TYR A 31 31.21 0.52 -26.41
CA TYR A 31 31.57 1.69 -27.19
C TYR A 31 32.22 1.22 -28.50
N ASP A 32 31.57 1.45 -29.64
CA ASP A 32 32.12 1.17 -30.96
C ASP A 32 32.51 2.50 -31.62
N GLU A 33 33.80 2.66 -31.90
CA GLU A 33 34.38 3.81 -32.58
C GLU A 33 34.05 3.76 -34.07
N GLY A 34 33.19 4.65 -34.55
CA GLY A 34 32.93 4.73 -35.98
C GLY A 34 31.87 5.75 -36.37
N ILE A 35 32.24 7.03 -36.37
CA ILE A 35 31.47 8.06 -37.08
C ILE A 35 31.86 8.01 -38.56
N PRO A 36 30.88 7.93 -39.48
CA PRO A 36 30.95 8.67 -40.72
C PRO A 36 29.91 9.80 -40.72
N ALA A 37 30.34 10.92 -41.28
CA ALA A 37 29.65 12.18 -41.34
C ALA A 37 28.34 12.14 -42.18
N GLU A 38 27.42 13.00 -41.73
CA GLU A 38 26.34 13.65 -42.47
C GLU A 38 25.40 12.79 -43.32
N LYS A 39 24.21 12.56 -42.77
CA LYS A 39 23.00 12.65 -43.57
C LYS A 39 21.93 13.39 -42.78
N ASP A 40 21.47 14.47 -43.39
CA ASP A 40 20.36 15.33 -43.04
C ASP A 40 19.10 14.49 -42.72
N LEU A 41 19.02 13.99 -41.49
CA LEU A 41 17.82 13.42 -40.89
C LEU A 41 17.29 14.55 -40.04
N GLY A 42 16.16 15.15 -40.44
CA GLY A 42 15.49 16.19 -39.67
C GLY A 42 15.44 15.81 -38.20
N ILE A 43 16.36 16.39 -37.42
CA ILE A 43 16.41 16.23 -35.98
C ILE A 43 15.21 17.02 -35.50
N VAL A 44 14.06 16.34 -35.44
CA VAL A 44 13.04 16.70 -34.48
C VAL A 44 13.80 16.67 -33.15
N ALA A 45 14.02 17.84 -32.57
CA ALA A 45 14.57 17.94 -31.23
C ALA A 45 13.80 16.92 -30.38
N PRO A 46 14.48 16.05 -29.58
CA PRO A 46 13.77 15.16 -28.70
C PRO A 46 12.75 16.01 -27.96
N GLU A 47 11.47 15.63 -28.04
CA GLU A 47 10.42 16.33 -27.30
C GLU A 47 10.92 16.55 -25.88
N PRO A 48 10.72 17.75 -25.29
CA PRO A 48 11.25 18.05 -23.98
C PRO A 48 10.88 16.90 -23.07
N TYR A 49 11.92 16.22 -22.55
CA TYR A 49 11.77 15.12 -21.62
C TYR A 49 10.82 15.63 -20.54
N TYR A 50 9.55 15.18 -20.57
CA TYR A 50 8.57 15.56 -19.58
C TYR A 50 9.10 14.98 -18.28
N LYS A 51 9.81 15.81 -17.52
CA LYS A 51 10.31 15.46 -16.20
C LYS A 51 9.04 15.21 -15.41
N GLU A 52 8.74 13.93 -15.16
CA GLU A 52 7.57 13.56 -14.37
C GLU A 52 7.57 14.42 -13.10
N PRO A 53 6.39 14.92 -12.66
CA PRO A 53 6.31 15.69 -11.44
C PRO A 53 6.98 14.91 -10.32
N PRO A 54 7.80 15.55 -9.46
CA PRO A 54 8.48 14.87 -8.38
C PRO A 54 7.44 14.12 -7.53
N THR A 55 7.64 12.81 -7.39
CA THR A 55 6.77 11.94 -6.61
C THR A 55 7.36 11.80 -5.21
N THR A 56 6.57 12.16 -4.19
CA THR A 56 6.91 11.89 -2.81
C THR A 56 6.40 10.51 -2.42
N LEU A 57 7.26 9.67 -1.87
CA LEU A 57 6.93 8.37 -1.32
C LEU A 57 6.86 8.42 0.20
N PHE A 58 5.88 7.72 0.73
CA PHE A 58 5.68 7.48 2.16
C PHE A 58 5.67 5.97 2.39
N SER A 59 6.41 5.49 3.39
CA SER A 59 6.42 4.07 3.71
C SER A 59 6.78 3.78 5.16
N PHE A 60 6.40 2.59 5.65
CA PHE A 60 6.97 1.99 6.85
C PHE A 60 6.89 0.47 6.75
N ALA A 61 7.71 -0.22 7.53
CA ALA A 61 7.57 -1.65 7.77
C ALA A 61 7.63 -1.91 9.27
N SER A 62 6.71 -2.71 9.81
CA SER A 62 6.66 -2.96 11.25
C SER A 62 7.67 -4.00 11.73
N ASP A 63 8.19 -4.82 10.83
CA ASP A 63 9.22 -5.83 11.10
C ASP A 63 10.54 -5.20 11.56
N SER A 64 10.80 -3.94 11.20
CA SER A 64 11.92 -3.16 11.73
C SER A 64 11.72 -2.64 13.16
N PHE A 65 10.56 -2.89 13.80
CA PHE A 65 10.22 -2.36 15.12
C PHE A 65 10.08 -3.47 16.19
N ASN A 66 10.79 -3.33 17.31
CA ASN A 66 10.99 -4.39 18.31
C ASN A 66 9.75 -4.80 19.13
N ASN A 67 8.64 -4.04 19.05
CA ASN A 67 7.47 -4.24 19.93
C ASN A 67 6.41 -5.21 19.39
N GLY A 68 6.73 -5.96 18.33
CA GLY A 68 5.88 -7.04 17.83
C GLY A 68 4.68 -6.56 16.99
N PRO A 69 3.68 -7.43 16.76
CA PRO A 69 2.60 -7.18 15.81
C PRO A 69 1.77 -5.95 16.18
N THR A 70 1.59 -5.09 15.18
CA THR A 70 1.11 -3.71 15.27
C THR A 70 -0.37 -3.55 14.91
N PHE A 71 -1.02 -4.60 14.40
CA PHE A 71 -2.42 -4.56 13.94
C PHE A 71 -3.26 -5.59 14.68
N LYS A 72 -4.53 -5.25 14.93
CA LYS A 72 -5.49 -6.13 15.60
C LYS A 72 -6.87 -6.02 14.95
N GLY A 73 -7.57 -7.14 14.88
CA GLY A 73 -9.01 -7.17 14.56
C GLY A 73 -9.81 -7.83 15.65
N MET A 74 -11.10 -7.49 15.70
CA MET A 74 -12.03 -7.92 16.75
C MET A 74 -13.02 -8.94 16.20
N SER A 75 -13.20 -10.03 16.95
CA SER A 75 -14.22 -11.05 16.72
C SER A 75 -15.63 -10.46 16.69
N GLY A 76 -16.49 -11.04 15.87
CA GLY A 76 -17.86 -10.59 15.63
C GLY A 76 -17.98 -9.36 14.72
N THR A 77 -16.87 -8.79 14.26
CA THR A 77 -16.85 -7.58 13.44
C THR A 77 -16.07 -7.79 12.14
N SER A 78 -16.20 -6.86 11.20
CA SER A 78 -15.32 -6.72 10.04
C SER A 78 -14.37 -5.52 10.19
N THR A 79 -14.23 -5.03 11.43
CA THR A 79 -13.44 -3.86 11.78
C THR A 79 -12.06 -4.28 12.25
N PHE A 80 -11.04 -3.54 11.83
CA PHE A 80 -9.67 -3.72 12.29
C PHE A 80 -8.99 -2.38 12.50
N VAL A 81 -8.06 -2.37 13.46
CA VAL A 81 -7.44 -1.15 13.95
C VAL A 81 -5.95 -1.35 14.22
N SER A 82 -5.22 -0.24 14.23
CA SER A 82 -3.86 -0.17 14.75
C SER A 82 -3.71 1.05 15.64
N ASN A 83 -2.91 0.87 16.69
CA ASN A 83 -2.32 1.95 17.44
C ASN A 83 -0.87 1.54 17.72
N ALA A 84 0.02 1.85 16.78
CA ALA A 84 1.40 1.36 16.78
C ALA A 84 2.41 2.48 16.56
N GLU A 85 3.54 2.40 17.26
CA GLU A 85 4.70 3.23 16.95
C GLU A 85 5.42 2.65 15.73
N VAL A 86 5.72 3.49 14.74
CA VAL A 86 6.34 3.12 13.47
C VAL A 86 7.35 4.20 13.03
N GLU A 87 8.36 3.81 12.24
CA GLU A 87 9.21 4.77 11.55
C GLU A 87 8.61 5.11 10.18
N LEU A 88 7.94 6.25 10.07
CA LEU A 88 7.46 6.75 8.78
C LEU A 88 8.65 7.29 7.97
N MET A 89 8.94 6.65 6.85
CA MET A 89 9.93 7.05 5.87
C MET A 89 9.29 7.95 4.82
N VAL A 90 9.94 9.07 4.52
CA VAL A 90 9.53 10.02 3.48
C VAL A 90 10.68 10.22 2.50
N ASP A 91 10.47 9.90 1.23
CA ASP A 91 11.40 10.18 0.13
C ASP A 91 10.73 11.18 -0.83
N LEU A 92 11.31 12.36 -0.99
CA LEU A 92 10.69 13.46 -1.74
C LEU A 92 10.90 13.37 -3.26
N ASN A 93 11.93 12.66 -3.68
CA ASN A 93 12.37 12.62 -5.08
C ASN A 93 12.28 11.23 -5.69
N ASN A 94 11.90 10.22 -4.91
CA ASN A 94 11.91 8.81 -5.31
C ASN A 94 13.31 8.40 -5.83
N ASP A 95 14.37 8.95 -5.24
CA ASP A 95 15.74 8.75 -5.71
C ASP A 95 16.47 7.61 -4.98
N SER A 96 15.85 7.03 -3.94
CA SER A 96 16.31 5.84 -3.18
C SER A 96 17.70 5.93 -2.53
N TYR A 97 18.57 6.84 -2.97
CA TYR A 97 19.95 7.02 -2.52
C TYR A 97 20.12 8.40 -1.84
N GLY A 98 19.99 8.41 -0.51
CA GLY A 98 20.40 9.53 0.34
C GLY A 98 19.31 10.55 0.70
N GLY A 99 18.09 10.40 0.18
CA GLY A 99 16.98 11.37 0.35
C GLY A 99 15.89 10.99 1.36
N THR A 100 15.91 9.79 1.96
CA THR A 100 14.83 9.35 2.85
C THR A 100 14.98 9.92 4.26
N VAL A 101 13.95 10.61 4.75
CA VAL A 101 13.87 11.10 6.13
C VAL A 101 12.92 10.24 6.94
N LYS A 102 13.33 9.88 8.16
CA LYS A 102 12.54 9.05 9.08
C LYS A 102 11.89 9.90 10.17
N PHE A 103 10.61 9.66 10.42
CA PHE A 103 9.87 10.25 11.53
C PHE A 103 9.30 9.15 12.42
N LEU A 104 9.70 9.15 13.69
CA LEU A 104 9.07 8.26 14.67
C LEU A 104 7.63 8.74 14.92
N SER A 105 6.68 7.87 14.58
CA SER A 105 5.27 8.23 14.40
C SER A 105 4.35 7.24 15.12
N GLN A 106 3.30 7.75 15.73
CA GLN A 106 2.15 6.96 16.15
C GLN A 106 1.20 6.78 14.96
N LEU A 107 1.13 5.55 14.43
CA LEU A 107 0.11 5.15 13.48
C LEU A 107 -1.20 4.87 14.21
N ASN A 108 -2.26 5.52 13.77
CA ASN A 108 -3.63 5.17 14.08
C ASN A 108 -4.33 4.74 12.80
N LEU A 109 -4.64 3.46 12.68
CA LEU A 109 -5.42 2.91 11.57
C LEU A 109 -6.80 2.53 12.08
N LYS A 110 -7.83 2.88 11.31
CA LYS A 110 -9.20 2.39 11.50
C LYS A 110 -9.75 1.96 10.15
N ALA A 111 -10.25 0.75 10.07
CA ALA A 111 -10.84 0.25 8.85
C ALA A 111 -12.04 -0.65 9.10
N GLU A 112 -12.99 -0.61 8.18
CA GLU A 112 -14.20 -1.42 8.19
C GLU A 112 -14.35 -2.11 6.83
N ALA A 113 -14.27 -3.44 6.84
CA ALA A 113 -14.49 -4.27 5.67
C ALA A 113 -15.99 -4.58 5.48
N TYR A 114 -16.42 -4.66 4.22
CA TYR A 114 -17.81 -4.94 3.84
C TYR A 114 -17.85 -5.59 2.45
N ASP A 115 -19.04 -6.04 2.03
CA ASP A 115 -19.28 -6.65 0.71
C ASP A 115 -18.28 -7.79 0.40
N HIS A 116 -18.17 -8.75 1.33
CA HIS A 116 -17.27 -9.89 1.21
C HIS A 116 -17.67 -10.80 0.04
N GLN A 117 -16.67 -11.14 -0.77
CA GLN A 117 -16.75 -12.13 -1.83
C GLN A 117 -15.59 -13.10 -1.70
N VAL A 118 -15.82 -14.33 -2.16
CA VAL A 118 -14.82 -15.39 -2.14
C VAL A 118 -14.82 -16.14 -3.45
N PHE A 119 -13.64 -16.31 -4.01
CA PHE A 119 -13.42 -16.93 -5.30
C PHE A 119 -12.53 -18.15 -5.11
N GLN A 120 -13.01 -19.31 -5.54
CA GLN A 120 -12.16 -20.51 -5.57
C GLN A 120 -11.26 -20.47 -6.80
N ILE A 121 -9.95 -20.53 -6.59
CA ILE A 121 -8.93 -20.54 -7.63
C ILE A 121 -8.02 -21.74 -7.38
N GLY A 122 -8.26 -22.82 -8.14
CA GLY A 122 -7.61 -24.10 -7.90
C GLY A 122 -7.94 -24.66 -6.50
N PRO A 123 -6.93 -25.07 -5.71
CA PRO A 123 -7.14 -25.56 -4.35
C PRO A 123 -7.24 -24.45 -3.29
N GLN A 124 -7.18 -23.18 -3.70
CA GLN A 124 -7.15 -22.03 -2.78
C GLN A 124 -8.39 -21.14 -2.97
N TYR A 125 -8.59 -20.25 -2.00
CA TYR A 125 -9.67 -19.29 -1.95
C TYR A 125 -9.08 -17.88 -1.86
N LEU A 126 -9.49 -17.02 -2.79
CA LEU A 126 -9.23 -15.59 -2.75
C LEU A 126 -10.45 -14.91 -2.11
N HIS A 127 -10.24 -14.34 -0.94
CA HIS A 127 -11.22 -13.53 -0.24
C HIS A 127 -11.01 -12.06 -0.62
N VAL A 128 -12.11 -11.36 -0.90
CA VAL A 128 -12.11 -9.97 -1.32
C VAL A 128 -13.17 -9.23 -0.53
N TRP A 129 -12.80 -8.12 0.09
CA TRP A 129 -13.72 -7.18 0.74
C TRP A 129 -13.55 -5.81 0.12
N LYS A 130 -14.61 -5.01 0.13
CA LYS A 130 -14.48 -3.56 0.07
C LYS A 130 -14.14 -3.02 1.44
N VAL A 131 -13.41 -1.91 1.51
CA VAL A 131 -12.95 -1.35 2.78
C VAL A 131 -13.06 0.17 2.81
N TYR A 132 -13.63 0.70 3.89
CA TYR A 132 -13.41 2.07 4.34
C TYR A 132 -12.17 2.09 5.23
N CYS A 133 -11.22 2.98 4.99
CA CYS A 133 -10.00 3.07 5.79
C CYS A 133 -9.61 4.52 6.04
N GLU A 134 -9.14 4.78 7.26
CA GLU A 134 -8.45 6.00 7.65
C GLU A 134 -7.17 5.64 8.40
N MET A 135 -6.09 6.32 8.05
CA MET A 135 -4.76 6.16 8.62
C MET A 135 -4.20 7.53 8.96
N THR A 136 -3.75 7.72 10.18
CA THR A 136 -3.03 8.93 10.59
C THR A 136 -1.70 8.57 11.22
N PHE A 137 -0.67 9.29 10.82
CA PHE A 137 0.66 9.23 11.40
C PHE A 137 0.85 10.53 12.18
N THR A 138 1.08 10.44 13.48
CA THR A 138 1.32 11.60 14.35
C THR A 138 2.69 11.50 14.95
N HIS A 139 3.45 12.59 15.01
CA HIS A 139 4.78 12.56 15.62
C HIS A 139 4.69 12.13 17.10
N VAL A 140 5.52 11.17 17.54
CA VAL A 140 5.42 10.61 18.91
C VAL A 140 5.74 11.61 20.03
N ASN A 141 6.55 12.63 19.73
CA ASN A 141 6.83 13.70 20.70
C ASN A 141 5.55 14.50 21.01
N PRO A 142 4.99 14.39 22.24
CA PRO A 142 3.71 15.01 22.61
C PRO A 142 3.78 16.54 22.62
N SER A 143 5.00 17.11 22.67
CA SER A 143 5.23 18.56 22.58
C SER A 143 4.97 19.11 21.18
N LEU A 144 5.04 18.24 20.17
CA LEU A 144 4.73 18.55 18.78
C LEU A 144 3.30 18.11 18.46
N ASN A 145 2.94 16.86 18.81
CA ASN A 145 1.64 16.21 18.54
C ASN A 145 1.05 16.59 17.16
N THR A 146 1.94 16.80 16.18
CA THR A 146 1.59 17.29 14.88
C THR A 146 1.30 16.07 14.01
N PRO A 147 0.14 16.00 13.35
CA PRO A 147 -0.07 15.02 12.28
C PRO A 147 1.08 15.16 11.27
N LEU A 148 1.64 14.06 10.79
CA LEU A 148 2.68 14.05 9.76
C LEU A 148 2.05 13.72 8.40
N LEU A 149 1.13 12.76 8.41
CA LEU A 149 0.43 12.27 7.24
C LEU A 149 -0.95 11.75 7.65
N SER A 150 -1.97 12.08 6.87
CA SER A 150 -3.31 11.49 6.99
C SER A 150 -3.73 10.97 5.62
N ILE A 151 -4.22 9.74 5.59
CA ILE A 151 -4.70 9.07 4.38
C ILE A 151 -6.07 8.46 4.70
N GLY A 152 -7.00 8.55 3.76
CA GLY A 152 -8.23 7.79 3.86
C GLY A 152 -8.88 7.58 2.51
N PHE A 153 -9.74 6.57 2.45
CA PHE A 153 -10.50 6.20 1.26
C PHE A 153 -11.79 5.47 1.64
N LYS A 154 -12.81 5.60 0.80
CA LYS A 154 -14.11 4.96 1.01
C LYS A 154 -14.30 3.65 0.27
N GLU A 155 -13.61 3.49 -0.85
CA GLU A 155 -13.68 2.29 -1.67
C GLU A 155 -12.27 1.71 -1.86
N GLY A 156 -11.72 1.12 -0.80
CA GLY A 156 -10.56 0.25 -0.91
C GLY A 156 -10.93 -1.20 -1.16
N VAL A 157 -9.94 -2.02 -1.47
CA VAL A 157 -10.06 -3.47 -1.61
C VAL A 157 -9.11 -4.13 -0.63
N LEU A 158 -9.63 -5.03 0.21
CA LEU A 158 -8.83 -5.93 1.04
C LEU A 158 -8.90 -7.32 0.44
N THR A 159 -7.76 -7.95 0.23
CA THR A 159 -7.66 -9.31 -0.31
C THR A 159 -6.90 -10.23 0.64
N SER A 160 -7.28 -11.51 0.68
CA SER A 160 -6.54 -12.54 1.40
C SER A 160 -6.59 -13.87 0.66
N TRP A 161 -5.46 -14.56 0.57
CA TRP A 161 -5.34 -15.89 -0.04
C TRP A 161 -5.29 -16.96 1.04
N SER A 162 -6.23 -17.90 1.01
CA SER A 162 -6.39 -18.92 2.06
C SER A 162 -6.55 -20.32 1.47
N PRO A 163 -6.07 -21.38 2.16
CA PRO A 163 -6.42 -22.76 1.82
C PRO A 163 -7.86 -23.13 2.21
N ASN A 164 -8.60 -22.27 2.92
CA ASN A 164 -9.92 -22.58 3.46
C ASN A 164 -10.91 -21.43 3.23
N PHE A 165 -12.09 -21.78 2.74
CA PHE A 165 -13.21 -20.87 2.49
C PHE A 165 -13.68 -20.09 3.74
N TYR A 166 -13.42 -20.59 4.95
CA TYR A 166 -13.87 -20.01 6.21
C TYR A 166 -12.74 -19.42 7.05
N SER A 167 -11.55 -19.21 6.50
CA SER A 167 -10.46 -18.52 7.18
C SER A 167 -9.72 -17.58 6.25
N VAL A 168 -9.13 -16.52 6.79
CA VAL A 168 -8.17 -15.70 6.05
C VAL A 168 -6.80 -16.39 6.00
N GLY A 169 -5.98 -16.01 5.04
CA GLY A 169 -4.59 -16.46 4.95
C GLY A 169 -3.67 -15.76 5.95
N GLU A 170 -2.40 -16.11 5.87
CA GLU A 170 -1.35 -15.49 6.70
C GLU A 170 -1.02 -14.05 6.28
N THR A 171 -1.50 -13.65 5.09
CA THR A 171 -1.32 -12.33 4.52
C THR A 171 -2.67 -11.75 4.11
N MET A 172 -2.84 -10.45 4.34
CA MET A 172 -3.91 -9.65 3.75
C MET A 172 -3.32 -8.41 3.13
N THR A 173 -3.88 -7.95 2.01
CA THR A 173 -3.41 -6.74 1.32
C THR A 173 -4.59 -5.81 1.14
N LEU A 174 -4.45 -4.59 1.65
CA LEU A 174 -5.40 -3.49 1.50
C LEU A 174 -4.83 -2.50 0.49
N GLN A 175 -5.60 -2.17 -0.52
CA GLN A 175 -5.23 -1.20 -1.56
C GLN A 175 -6.40 -0.27 -1.82
N ASN A 176 -6.12 0.91 -2.36
CA ASN A 176 -7.19 1.72 -2.96
C ASN A 176 -7.76 1.01 -4.20
N SER A 177 -9.06 1.17 -4.48
CA SER A 177 -9.69 0.48 -5.63
C SER A 177 -9.20 0.98 -6.99
N GLN A 178 -8.87 2.27 -7.08
CA GLN A 178 -8.34 2.92 -8.28
C GLN A 178 -7.63 4.22 -7.89
N SER A 179 -6.58 4.58 -8.61
CA SER A 179 -5.80 5.81 -8.37
C SER A 179 -6.61 7.10 -8.58
N ALA A 180 -7.74 7.01 -9.29
CA ALA A 180 -8.61 8.15 -9.62
C ALA A 180 -9.87 8.25 -8.74
N ASP A 181 -9.99 7.47 -7.65
CA ASP A 181 -11.15 7.56 -6.76
C ASP A 181 -11.09 8.89 -5.97
N PRO A 182 -12.08 9.80 -6.14
CA PRO A 182 -12.10 11.10 -5.48
C PRO A 182 -12.32 11.00 -3.96
N SER A 183 -12.68 9.82 -3.45
CA SER A 183 -12.77 9.57 -2.01
C SER A 183 -11.41 9.40 -1.34
N ILE A 184 -10.36 9.15 -2.13
CA ILE A 184 -8.99 9.03 -1.62
C ILE A 184 -8.46 10.42 -1.31
N TYR A 185 -8.01 10.62 -0.09
CA TYR A 185 -7.24 11.80 0.28
C TYR A 185 -5.89 11.39 0.85
N MET A 186 -4.90 12.25 0.61
CA MET A 186 -3.61 12.21 1.26
C MET A 186 -3.24 13.64 1.65
N THR A 187 -3.11 13.87 2.94
CA THR A 187 -2.84 15.20 3.50
C THR A 187 -1.61 15.10 4.37
N PRO A 188 -0.42 15.49 3.88
CA PRO A 188 0.73 15.66 4.74
C PRO A 188 0.61 16.99 5.49
N VAL A 189 1.27 17.11 6.63
CA VAL A 189 1.58 18.43 7.19
C VAL A 189 2.81 19.01 6.50
N GLU A 190 2.91 20.34 6.49
CA GLU A 190 4.10 21.03 6.02
C GLU A 190 5.32 20.63 6.88
N LEU A 191 6.23 19.84 6.31
CA LEU A 191 7.51 19.48 6.93
C LEU A 191 8.61 20.34 6.31
N LYS A 192 8.67 21.61 6.73
CA LYS A 192 9.62 22.62 6.21
C LYS A 192 11.07 22.16 6.21
N ALA A 193 11.48 21.38 7.21
CA ALA A 193 12.85 20.88 7.34
C ALA A 193 13.28 19.96 6.18
N ILE A 194 12.31 19.28 5.55
CA ILE A 194 12.56 18.44 4.38
C ILE A 194 12.02 19.10 3.10
N GLY A 195 11.29 20.21 3.19
CA GLY A 195 10.70 20.89 2.04
C GLY A 195 9.40 20.27 1.54
N LEU A 196 8.75 19.40 2.34
CA LEU A 196 7.43 18.86 2.02
C LEU A 196 6.37 19.90 2.33
N THR A 197 5.57 20.27 1.34
CA THR A 197 4.36 21.09 1.50
C THR A 197 3.13 20.29 1.08
N PRO A 198 1.92 20.60 1.61
CA PRO A 198 0.69 19.94 1.17
C PRO A 198 0.45 20.04 -0.34
N SER A 199 0.97 21.08 -1.00
CA SER A 199 0.86 21.24 -2.45
C SER A 199 1.68 20.24 -3.26
N ASN A 200 2.68 19.59 -2.65
CA ASN A 200 3.50 18.57 -3.30
C ASN A 200 2.77 17.22 -3.43
N VAL A 201 1.66 17.03 -2.72
CA VAL A 201 1.04 15.73 -2.48
C VAL A 201 -0.48 15.80 -2.67
N ASN A 202 -0.94 16.64 -3.60
CA ASN A 202 -2.36 16.96 -3.76
C ASN A 202 -3.18 15.80 -4.38
N THR A 203 -2.51 14.78 -4.88
CA THR A 203 -3.11 13.52 -5.31
C THR A 203 -2.39 12.34 -4.70
N SER A 204 -3.17 11.36 -4.25
CA SER A 204 -2.71 10.10 -3.69
C SER A 204 -2.65 9.03 -4.78
N LYS A 205 -1.53 8.31 -4.86
CA LYS A 205 -1.33 7.16 -5.73
C LYS A 205 -0.77 6.00 -4.91
N ASP A 206 -0.96 4.80 -5.44
CA ASP A 206 -0.28 3.57 -4.99
C ASP A 206 -0.39 3.29 -3.48
N VAL A 207 -1.55 3.60 -2.87
CA VAL A 207 -1.79 3.31 -1.46
C VAL A 207 -1.94 1.80 -1.29
N ALA A 208 -0.98 1.19 -0.60
CA ALA A 208 -0.99 -0.21 -0.27
C ALA A 208 -0.59 -0.43 1.19
N PHE A 209 -1.30 -1.35 1.83
CA PHE A 209 -1.02 -1.83 3.16
C PHE A 209 -1.00 -3.35 3.13
N THR A 210 0.09 -3.96 3.57
CA THR A 210 0.20 -5.43 3.65
C THR A 210 0.24 -5.83 5.10
N PHE A 211 -0.72 -6.66 5.53
CA PHE A 211 -0.72 -7.34 6.80
C PHE A 211 -0.01 -8.67 6.65
N THR A 212 1.00 -8.92 7.46
CA THR A 212 1.78 -10.17 7.46
C THR A 212 1.64 -10.89 8.79
N ASN A 213 1.81 -12.21 8.79
CA ASN A 213 1.65 -13.03 9.98
C ASN A 213 0.28 -12.81 10.65
N VAL A 214 -0.78 -12.78 9.85
CA VAL A 214 -2.17 -12.64 10.31
C VAL A 214 -2.57 -13.92 11.03
N ARG A 215 -2.73 -13.83 12.35
CA ARG A 215 -3.00 -14.99 13.22
C ARG A 215 -4.09 -14.71 14.23
N THR A 216 -4.90 -15.73 14.50
CA THR A 216 -5.82 -15.71 15.65
C THR A 216 -5.05 -15.58 16.96
N LEU A 217 -5.64 -14.89 17.94
CA LEU A 217 -5.19 -14.82 19.33
C LEU A 217 -5.70 -16.01 20.16
N ALA A 218 -6.76 -16.68 19.69
CA ALA A 218 -7.35 -17.84 20.34
C ALA A 218 -6.92 -19.14 19.64
N ASP A 219 -6.80 -20.22 20.41
CA ASP A 219 -6.74 -21.55 19.82
C ASP A 219 -8.12 -21.91 19.26
N ASN A 220 -8.18 -22.09 17.95
CA ASN A 220 -9.42 -22.27 17.20
C ASN A 220 -9.42 -23.56 16.36
N GLY A 221 -8.43 -24.43 16.58
CA GLY A 221 -8.30 -25.71 15.86
C GLY A 221 -7.88 -25.59 14.39
N ASN A 222 -7.60 -24.39 13.86
CA ASN A 222 -7.07 -24.24 12.51
C ASN A 222 -5.56 -24.53 12.47
N PRO A 223 -5.10 -25.37 11.51
CA PRO A 223 -3.68 -25.49 11.23
C PRO A 223 -3.06 -24.13 10.92
N GLY A 224 -1.94 -23.79 11.58
CA GLY A 224 -1.25 -22.52 11.37
C GLY A 224 -1.92 -21.30 12.03
N GLY A 225 -2.95 -21.49 12.88
CA GLY A 225 -3.56 -20.39 13.62
C GLY A 225 -4.18 -19.32 12.71
N LEU A 226 -4.82 -19.74 11.62
CA LEU A 226 -5.53 -18.85 10.70
C LEU A 226 -6.79 -18.27 11.37
N VAL A 227 -7.14 -17.03 11.02
CA VAL A 227 -8.32 -16.33 11.54
C VAL A 227 -9.57 -16.83 10.84
N ASN A 228 -10.54 -17.34 11.60
CA ASN A 228 -11.84 -17.75 11.06
C ASN A 228 -12.68 -16.54 10.66
N ILE A 229 -13.48 -16.72 9.62
CA ILE A 229 -14.50 -15.77 9.18
C ILE A 229 -15.86 -16.46 9.04
N ASP A 230 -16.94 -15.69 9.14
CA ASP A 230 -18.29 -16.16 8.81
C ASP A 230 -18.58 -16.03 7.30
N ASN A 231 -19.78 -16.45 6.90
CA ASN A 231 -20.23 -16.39 5.50
C ASN A 231 -20.48 -14.97 4.96
N ARG A 232 -20.41 -13.94 5.82
CA ARG A 232 -20.48 -12.52 5.46
C ARG A 232 -19.09 -11.88 5.46
N GLY A 233 -18.04 -12.65 5.77
CA GLY A 233 -16.67 -12.18 5.89
C GLY A 233 -16.37 -11.43 7.18
N CYS A 234 -17.21 -11.56 8.22
CA CYS A 234 -16.88 -11.03 9.55
C CYS A 234 -15.86 -11.94 10.24
N PHE A 235 -14.86 -11.35 10.91
CA PHE A 235 -13.90 -12.08 11.71
C PHE A 235 -14.60 -12.76 12.88
N LYS A 236 -14.36 -14.06 13.07
CA LYS A 236 -14.88 -14.83 14.20
C LYS A 236 -13.91 -14.88 15.36
N ASP A 237 -12.63 -14.66 15.10
CA ASP A 237 -11.58 -14.67 16.11
C ASP A 237 -10.97 -13.28 16.24
N ASP A 238 -10.58 -12.91 17.46
CA ASP A 238 -9.66 -11.78 17.64
C ASP A 238 -8.32 -12.18 17.01
N TRP A 239 -7.67 -11.25 16.34
CA TRP A 239 -6.44 -11.55 15.60
C TRP A 239 -5.41 -10.44 15.72
N LYS A 240 -4.16 -10.78 15.40
CA LYS A 240 -3.03 -9.85 15.32
C LYS A 240 -2.25 -10.06 14.04
N SER A 241 -1.55 -9.02 13.60
CA SER A 241 -0.61 -9.12 12.50
C SER A 241 0.51 -8.07 12.61
N GLU A 242 1.60 -8.33 11.90
CA GLU A 242 2.55 -7.31 11.47
C GLU A 242 2.00 -6.59 10.24
N GLY A 243 2.66 -5.53 9.80
CA GLY A 243 2.32 -4.91 8.54
C GLY A 243 3.31 -3.89 8.00
N SER A 244 3.20 -3.65 6.70
CA SER A 244 3.95 -2.65 5.96
C SER A 244 3.01 -1.78 5.14
N PHE A 245 3.46 -0.58 4.85
CA PHE A 245 2.68 0.44 4.18
C PHE A 245 3.55 1.15 3.16
N SER A 246 2.93 1.48 2.04
CA SER A 246 3.46 2.39 1.04
C SER A 246 2.34 3.26 0.49
N ALA A 247 2.68 4.51 0.19
CA ALA A 247 1.86 5.34 -0.68
C ALA A 247 2.74 6.38 -1.38
N SER A 248 2.27 6.86 -2.52
CA SER A 248 2.93 7.90 -3.29
C SER A 248 1.99 9.09 -3.42
N GLY A 249 2.56 10.28 -3.54
CA GLY A 249 1.80 11.45 -3.93
C GLY A 249 2.60 12.37 -4.82
N CYS A 250 1.88 13.02 -5.73
CA CYS A 250 2.46 13.93 -6.70
C CYS A 250 1.71 15.25 -6.70
N ASN A 251 2.32 16.26 -7.31
CA ASN A 251 1.68 17.52 -7.62
C ASN A 251 1.20 17.49 -9.08
N GLU A 252 -0.11 17.40 -9.30
CA GLU A 252 -0.69 17.40 -10.66
C GLU A 252 -0.64 18.77 -11.39
N LYS A 253 -0.03 19.80 -10.80
CA LYS A 253 0.07 21.14 -11.41
C LYS A 253 1.33 21.39 -12.26
N PHE A 254 2.04 20.34 -12.69
CA PHE A 254 3.20 20.46 -13.59
C PHE A 254 2.94 19.80 -14.93
#